data_AF-A0A0E0ACU0-F1
#
_entry.id   AF-A0A0E0ACU0-F1
#
_cell.length_a   1.000
_cell.length_b   1.000
_cell.length_c   1.000
_cell.angle_alpha   90.00
_cell.angle_beta   90.00
_cell.angle_gamma   90.00
#
_symmetry.space_group_name_H-M   'P 1'
#
loop_
_entity.id
_entity.type
_entity.pdbx_description
1 polymer ?
#
loop_
_entity_poly.entity_id
_entity_poly.type
_entity_poly.pdbx_seq_one_letter_code
_entity_poly.pdbx_strand_id
1 'polypeptide(L)'
;MSAYDEVEIEDMEWNAELGAYTYPCPCGDLFQITLADLRLGEEIARCPSCSLFLTVVYNEEDFADAKEPPHKPAPRPVAVA
;
A
#
# COMPACT_ATOMS: atom_id res chain seq x y z
N MET A 1 -0.20 16.81 -12.02
CA MET A 1 -1.30 16.07 -11.35
C MET A 1 -0.71 15.59 -10.05
N SER A 2 -1.15 16.15 -8.93
CA SER A 2 -0.70 15.75 -7.59
C SER A 2 -1.47 14.52 -7.15
N ALA A 3 -0.84 13.66 -6.35
CA ALA A 3 -1.54 12.57 -5.67
C ALA A 3 -2.64 13.13 -4.75
N TYR A 4 -3.68 12.33 -4.54
CA TYR A 4 -4.74 12.63 -3.57
C TYR A 4 -4.18 12.61 -2.15
N ASP A 5 -3.36 11.60 -1.84
CA ASP A 5 -2.70 11.42 -0.55
C ASP A 5 -1.45 10.54 -0.68
N GLU A 6 -0.67 10.47 0.40
CA GLU A 6 0.44 9.54 0.60
C GLU A 6 0.11 8.62 1.77
N VAL A 7 0.05 7.30 1.52
CA VAL A 7 -0.39 6.29 2.50
C VAL A 7 0.67 5.22 2.63
N GLU A 8 1.01 4.84 3.87
CA GLU A 8 1.93 3.73 4.12
C GLU A 8 1.27 2.39 3.77
N ILE A 9 2.03 1.46 3.19
CA ILE A 9 1.50 0.14 2.81
C ILE A 9 0.95 -0.66 4.01
N GLU A 10 1.43 -0.35 5.23
CA GLU A 10 0.94 -0.94 6.48
C GLU A 10 -0.48 -0.51 6.84
N ASP A 11 -0.94 0.66 6.35
CA ASP A 11 -2.28 1.19 6.55
C ASP A 11 -3.28 0.73 5.47
N MET A 12 -2.80 0.03 4.43
CA MET A 12 -3.66 -0.54 3.39
C MET A 12 -4.14 -1.96 3.76
N GLU A 13 -5.34 -2.32 3.31
CA GLU A 13 -5.89 -3.66 3.54
C GLU A 13 -5.58 -4.59 2.36
N TRP A 14 -4.98 -5.74 2.65
CA TRP A 14 -4.73 -6.78 1.64
C TRP A 14 -6.03 -7.49 1.23
N ASN A 15 -6.34 -7.44 -0.07
CA ASN A 15 -7.44 -8.18 -0.67
C ASN A 15 -6.90 -9.40 -1.44
N ALA A 16 -7.09 -10.60 -0.88
CA ALA A 16 -6.62 -11.85 -1.46
C ALA A 16 -7.34 -12.26 -2.75
N GLU A 17 -8.59 -11.82 -2.95
CA GLU A 17 -9.35 -12.13 -4.17
C GLU A 17 -8.84 -11.31 -5.37
N LEU A 18 -8.43 -10.07 -5.11
CA LEU A 18 -7.87 -9.17 -6.12
C LEU A 18 -6.35 -9.28 -6.24
N GLY A 19 -5.66 -9.82 -5.24
CA GLY A 19 -4.19 -9.83 -5.17
C GLY A 19 -3.61 -8.42 -5.06
N ALA A 20 -4.32 -7.54 -4.34
CA ALA A 20 -4.03 -6.11 -4.29
C ALA A 20 -4.19 -5.55 -2.88
N TYR A 21 -3.40 -4.52 -2.56
CA TYR A 21 -3.61 -3.68 -1.40
C TYR A 21 -4.65 -2.62 -1.72
N THR A 22 -5.60 -2.45 -0.82
CA THR A 22 -6.77 -1.59 -1.01
C THR A 22 -6.87 -0.53 0.08
N TYR A 23 -7.38 0.64 -0.29
CA TYR A 23 -7.57 1.76 0.64
C TYR A 23 -8.85 2.54 0.29
N PRO A 24 -9.64 3.02 1.27
CA PRO A 24 -10.90 3.70 1.01
C PRO A 24 -10.72 4.96 0.14
N CYS A 25 -11.50 5.06 -0.93
CA CYS A 25 -11.56 6.23 -1.79
C CYS A 25 -12.78 7.11 -1.42
N PRO A 26 -12.65 8.45 -1.39
CA PRO A 26 -13.76 9.35 -1.09
C PRO A 26 -14.93 9.28 -2.08
N CYS A 27 -14.78 8.63 -3.24
CA CYS A 27 -15.87 8.40 -4.18
C CYS A 27 -16.81 7.25 -3.79
N GLY A 28 -16.45 6.46 -2.76
CA GLY A 28 -17.22 5.30 -2.29
C GLY A 28 -16.66 3.94 -2.74
N ASP A 29 -15.63 3.93 -3.58
CA ASP A 29 -14.89 2.71 -3.97
C ASP A 29 -13.54 2.61 -3.24
N LEU A 30 -12.68 1.72 -3.71
CA LEU A 30 -11.35 1.49 -3.14
C LEU A 30 -10.26 1.89 -4.15
N PHE A 31 -9.22 2.54 -3.66
CA PHE A 31 -7.92 2.55 -4.34
C PHE A 31 -7.35 1.14 -4.31
N GLN A 32 -6.65 0.74 -5.36
CA GLN A 32 -6.03 -0.57 -5.45
C GLN A 32 -4.64 -0.47 -6.12
N ILE A 33 -3.69 -1.24 -5.59
CA ILE A 33 -2.38 -1.50 -6.19
C ILE A 33 -2.08 -2.99 -6.07
N THR A 34 -1.68 -3.63 -7.17
CA THR A 34 -1.45 -5.08 -7.14
C THR A 34 -0.09 -5.40 -6.53
N LEU A 35 0.06 -6.61 -5.98
CA LEU A 35 1.36 -7.09 -5.51
C LEU A 35 2.40 -7.11 -6.64
N ALA A 36 1.98 -7.41 -7.86
CA ALA A 36 2.84 -7.40 -9.04
C ALA A 36 3.36 -5.99 -9.34
N ASP A 37 2.51 -4.97 -9.19
CA ASP A 37 2.89 -3.57 -9.40
C ASP A 37 3.92 -3.12 -8.35
N LEU A 38 3.68 -3.43 -7.07
CA LEU A 38 4.64 -3.17 -5.98
C LEU A 38 6.00 -3.85 -6.22
N ARG A 39 5.99 -5.07 -6.76
CA ARG A 39 7.21 -5.80 -7.14
C ARG A 39 7.97 -5.16 -8.30
N LEU A 40 7.28 -4.38 -9.12
CA LEU A 40 7.85 -3.64 -10.24
C LEU A 40 8.35 -2.24 -9.84
N GLY A 41 8.20 -1.84 -8.57
CA GLY A 41 8.55 -0.49 -8.12
C GLY A 41 7.44 0.54 -8.37
N GLU A 42 6.21 0.12 -8.69
CA GLU A 42 5.08 1.04 -8.84
C GLU A 42 4.55 1.42 -7.46
N GLU A 43 4.29 2.70 -7.24
CA GLU A 43 3.78 3.26 -5.98
C GLU A 43 2.39 3.89 -6.14
N ILE A 44 1.77 3.79 -7.32
CA ILE A 44 0.52 4.50 -7.62
C ILE A 44 -0.67 3.57 -7.49
N ALA A 45 -1.42 3.71 -6.39
CA ALA A 45 -2.71 3.06 -6.23
C ALA A 45 -3.81 3.87 -6.92
N ARG A 46 -4.60 3.21 -7.76
CA ARG A 46 -5.62 3.85 -8.60
C ARG A 46 -7.00 3.38 -8.20
N CYS A 47 -7.98 4.26 -8.23
CA CYS A 47 -9.38 3.89 -8.01
C CYS A 47 -10.03 3.54 -9.35
N PRO A 48 -10.76 2.42 -9.49
CA PRO A 48 -11.38 2.03 -10.76
C PRO A 48 -12.59 2.89 -11.14
N SER A 49 -13.20 3.58 -10.17
CA SER A 49 -14.45 4.33 -10.35
C SER A 49 -14.27 5.83 -10.49
N CYS A 50 -13.07 6.34 -10.24
CA CYS A 50 -12.76 7.75 -10.45
C CYS A 50 -11.36 7.90 -11.09
N SER A 51 -10.91 9.13 -11.31
CA SER A 51 -9.58 9.41 -11.84
C SER A 51 -8.56 9.75 -10.75
N LEU A 52 -8.90 9.54 -9.48
CA LEU A 52 -7.99 9.79 -8.37
C LEU A 52 -6.97 8.66 -8.25
N PHE A 53 -5.81 9.02 -7.71
CA PHE A 53 -4.76 8.11 -7.33
C PHE A 53 -4.10 8.61 -6.04
N LEU A 54 -3.55 7.69 -5.26
CA LEU A 54 -2.71 8.01 -4.11
C LEU A 54 -1.33 7.36 -4.30
N THR A 55 -0.33 7.92 -3.63
CA THR A 55 1.02 7.38 -3.59
C THR A 55 1.14 6.45 -2.38
N VAL A 56 1.67 5.26 -2.62
CA VAL A 56 1.87 4.23 -1.61
C VAL A 56 3.32 4.26 -1.18
N VAL A 57 3.56 4.50 0.11
CA VAL A 57 4.90 4.49 0.69
C VAL A 57 5.20 3.07 1.18
N TYR A 58 6.20 2.44 0.57
CA TYR A 58 6.65 1.09 0.90
C TYR A 58 8.16 0.94 0.64
N ASN A 59 8.77 -0.09 1.22
CA ASN A 59 10.13 -0.47 0.85
C ASN A 59 10.08 -1.54 -0.24
N GLU A 60 10.74 -1.30 -1.37
CA GLU A 60 10.80 -2.26 -2.48
C GLU A 60 11.36 -3.62 -2.04
N GLU A 61 12.28 -3.62 -1.06
CA GLU A 61 12.87 -4.83 -0.47
C GLU A 61 11.85 -5.73 0.23
N ASP A 62 10.74 -5.18 0.74
CA ASP A 62 9.66 -5.95 1.39
C ASP A 62 8.90 -6.81 0.37
N PHE A 63 8.94 -6.41 -0.91
CA PHE A 63 8.22 -7.06 -2.01
C PHE A 63 9.15 -7.72 -3.03
N ALA A 64 10.44 -7.40 -3.05
CA ALA A 64 11.43 -7.99 -3.94
C ALA A 64 11.60 -9.49 -3.67
N ASP A 65 11.42 -10.31 -4.71
CA ASP A 65 11.64 -11.77 -4.63
C ASP A 65 13.16 -12.08 -4.56
N ALA A 66 13.83 -11.85 -3.43
CA ALA A 66 15.19 -12.38 -3.17
C ALA A 66 15.56 -12.46 -1.68
N LYS A 67 15.45 -13.67 -1.11
CA LYS A 67 16.18 -14.21 0.06
C LYS A 67 16.73 -13.19 1.09
N GLU A 68 15.93 -12.76 2.07
CA GLU A 68 16.35 -12.59 3.47
C GLU A 68 15.10 -12.41 4.37
N PRO A 69 15.17 -12.76 5.66
CA PRO A 69 14.00 -12.75 6.53
C PRO A 69 13.59 -11.30 6.86
N PRO A 70 12.27 -10.99 6.88
CA PRO A 70 11.78 -9.62 7.05
C PRO A 70 12.16 -9.06 8.43
N HIS A 71 12.89 -7.95 8.42
CA HIS A 71 13.19 -7.19 9.62
C HIS A 71 11.93 -6.43 10.04
N LYS A 72 11.13 -7.03 10.93
CA LYS A 72 10.02 -6.33 11.59
C LYS A 72 10.56 -5.08 12.30
N PRO A 73 10.05 -3.86 12.04
CA PRO A 73 10.15 -2.80 13.04
C PRO A 73 9.32 -3.24 14.24
N ALA A 74 9.95 -3.32 15.41
CA ALA A 74 9.27 -3.69 16.64
C ALA A 74 8.13 -2.68 16.93
N PRO A 75 6.94 -3.13 17.38
CA PRO A 75 5.90 -2.21 17.79
C PRO A 75 6.44 -1.35 18.94
N ARG A 76 6.39 -0.02 18.77
CA ARG A 76 6.76 0.93 19.82
C ARG A 76 5.80 0.71 21.01
N PRO A 77 6.30 0.50 22.24
CA PRO A 77 5.42 0.40 23.39
C PRO A 77 4.82 1.78 23.62
N VAL A 78 3.51 1.92 23.36
CA VAL A 78 2.75 3.08 23.83
C VAL A 78 2.62 2.91 25.34
N ALA A 79 3.57 3.50 26.07
CA ALA A 79 3.48 3.66 27.51
C ALA A 79 2.40 4.72 27.79
N VAL A 80 1.21 4.27 28.19
CA VAL A 80 0.18 5.15 28.75
C VAL A 80 0.35 5.14 30.27
N ALA A 81 0.64 6.30 30.83
CA ALA A 81 0.68 6.59 32.26
C ALA A 81 -0.73 6.91 32.81
#